data_AF-A0A9C8L8T8-F1
#
_entry.id   AF-A0A9C8L8T8-F1
#
_cell.length_a   1.000
_cell.length_b   1.000
_cell.length_c   1.000
_cell.angle_alpha   90.00
_cell.angle_beta   90.00
_cell.angle_gamma   90.00
#
_symmetry.space_group_name_H-M   'P 1'
#
loop_
_entity.id
_entity.type
_entity.pdbx_description
1 polymer ?
#
loop_
_entity_poly.entity_id
_entity_poly.type
_entity_poly.pdbx_seq_one_letter_code
_entity_poly.pdbx_strand_id
1 'polypeptide(L)'
;MSKKKKRRIDISPATILRPRMDRLWADESLLHKDDAAIMADLDVLARDVSSEMLVTAMLRAYQAASEAAQSRLDDVLPHWLAQNKHAKTLRDMAVEQSLGPDLRPLALLWLAAAGMDTIELEKQPSLFLEAYYYDDEGQWGDKSQAYVAVFWYTDRRKTRAQGFAFLLDYNPPWDGSVKDVLIPPRRAPRRLLKEFLDIWKSGHMEPASISPQRAKTVILTALNCNREAEIRLPRDMINDRSLFEQLVLSLPDEPDTPAFTMEDFDFLAQHGERPEKIVHTEQTLGHRIRLENGKEAVIVDLRDRKNQDWW
;
A
#
# COMPACT_ATOMS: atom_id res chain seq x y z
N MET A 1 -62.90 28.17 -0.62
CA MET A 1 -61.65 28.20 -1.42
C MET A 1 -60.45 28.03 -0.47
N SER A 2 -59.79 26.88 -0.49
CA SER A 2 -58.66 26.58 0.41
C SER A 2 -57.35 27.06 -0.21
N LYS A 3 -56.66 28.00 0.45
CA LYS A 3 -55.32 28.47 0.07
C LYS A 3 -54.31 27.36 0.35
N LYS A 4 -53.86 26.65 -0.69
CA LYS A 4 -52.72 25.71 -0.62
C LYS A 4 -51.47 26.48 -0.17
N LYS A 5 -51.03 26.29 1.09
CA LYS A 5 -49.70 26.71 1.56
C LYS A 5 -48.65 25.98 0.70
N LYS A 6 -47.88 26.72 -0.08
CA LYS A 6 -46.68 26.20 -0.77
C LYS A 6 -45.73 25.64 0.30
N ARG A 7 -45.51 24.32 0.30
CA ARG A 7 -44.43 23.70 1.07
C ARG A 7 -43.11 24.30 0.55
N ARG A 8 -42.39 25.04 1.40
CA ARG A 8 -40.98 25.37 1.15
C ARG A 8 -40.24 24.03 1.13
N ILE A 9 -39.67 23.69 -0.01
CA ILE A 9 -38.73 22.58 -0.11
C ILE A 9 -37.46 23.05 0.60
N ASP A 10 -37.14 22.40 1.71
CA ASP A 10 -35.96 22.69 2.50
C ASP A 10 -34.77 22.03 1.80
N ILE A 11 -34.20 22.73 0.82
CA ILE A 11 -33.02 22.25 0.09
C ILE A 11 -31.82 22.52 1.00
N SER A 12 -31.16 21.46 1.44
CA SER A 12 -29.93 21.56 2.25
C SER A 12 -28.92 22.49 1.55
N PRO A 13 -28.33 23.48 2.24
CA PRO A 13 -27.31 24.40 1.70
C PRO A 13 -26.18 23.69 0.95
N ALA A 14 -25.82 22.48 1.41
CA ALA A 14 -24.82 21.62 0.79
C ALA A 14 -25.12 21.27 -0.68
N THR A 15 -26.41 21.14 -1.04
CA THR A 15 -26.86 20.76 -2.39
C THR A 15 -26.67 21.89 -3.40
N ILE A 16 -26.66 23.14 -2.93
CA ILE A 16 -26.61 24.34 -3.79
C ILE A 16 -25.20 24.94 -3.83
N LEU A 17 -24.38 24.66 -2.81
CA LEU A 17 -23.03 25.21 -2.69
C LEU A 17 -22.15 24.90 -3.90
N ARG A 18 -22.13 23.64 -4.33
CA ARG A 18 -21.28 23.22 -5.45
C ARG A 18 -21.65 23.92 -6.78
N PRO A 19 -22.92 23.89 -7.24
CA PRO A 19 -23.32 24.64 -8.42
C PRO A 19 -23.04 26.15 -8.35
N ARG A 20 -23.10 26.76 -7.15
CA ARG A 20 -22.76 28.18 -6.97
C ARG A 20 -21.26 28.44 -7.13
N MET A 21 -20.41 27.58 -6.57
CA MET A 21 -18.96 27.65 -6.76
C MET A 21 -18.59 27.44 -8.23
N ASP A 22 -19.14 26.42 -8.89
CA ASP A 22 -18.91 26.18 -10.32
C ASP A 22 -19.28 27.43 -11.15
N ARG A 23 -20.42 28.07 -10.85
CA ARG A 23 -20.84 29.29 -11.53
C ARG A 23 -19.92 30.47 -11.26
N LEU A 24 -19.44 30.64 -10.02
CA LEU A 24 -18.50 31.71 -9.67
C LEU A 24 -17.16 31.55 -10.41
N TRP A 25 -16.73 30.30 -10.62
CA TRP A 25 -15.45 30.01 -11.27
C TRP A 25 -15.49 29.92 -12.78
N ALA A 26 -16.68 29.71 -13.35
CA ALA A 26 -16.92 29.82 -14.78
C ALA A 26 -17.20 31.27 -15.24
N ASP A 27 -17.34 32.23 -14.31
CA ASP A 27 -17.61 33.62 -14.64
C ASP A 27 -16.34 34.28 -15.22
N GLU A 28 -16.40 34.71 -16.49
CA GLU A 28 -15.28 35.40 -17.16
C GLU A 28 -14.82 36.65 -16.40
N SER A 29 -15.71 37.29 -15.64
CA SER A 29 -15.34 38.45 -14.83
C SER A 29 -14.38 38.10 -13.69
N LEU A 30 -14.27 36.83 -13.28
CA LEU A 30 -13.35 36.38 -12.24
C LEU A 30 -11.90 36.78 -12.54
N LEU A 31 -11.50 36.71 -13.81
CA LEU A 31 -10.13 37.03 -14.24
C LEU A 31 -9.77 38.50 -14.06
N HIS A 32 -10.78 39.37 -13.95
CA HIS A 32 -10.63 40.82 -13.82
C HIS A 32 -11.12 41.37 -12.47
N LYS A 33 -11.71 40.53 -11.62
CA LYS A 33 -12.10 40.91 -10.26
C LYS A 33 -10.85 41.10 -9.41
N ASP A 34 -10.88 42.13 -8.56
CA ASP A 34 -9.87 42.31 -7.52
C ASP A 34 -9.98 41.21 -6.45
N ASP A 35 -8.91 41.02 -5.67
CA ASP A 35 -8.85 39.98 -4.64
C ASP A 35 -9.95 40.16 -3.60
N ALA A 36 -10.24 41.41 -3.21
CA ALA A 36 -11.23 41.75 -2.19
C ALA A 36 -12.65 41.35 -2.61
N ALA A 37 -13.02 41.53 -3.87
CA ALA A 37 -14.31 41.12 -4.41
C ALA A 37 -14.45 39.60 -4.44
N ILE A 38 -13.39 38.88 -4.83
CA ILE A 38 -13.39 37.41 -4.80
C ILE A 38 -13.53 36.89 -3.37
N MET A 39 -12.79 37.48 -2.42
CA MET A 39 -12.90 37.13 -1.00
C MET A 39 -14.30 37.40 -0.44
N ALA A 40 -14.92 38.52 -0.80
CA ALA A 40 -16.29 38.83 -0.39
C ALA A 40 -17.30 37.84 -0.97
N ASP A 41 -17.16 37.43 -2.22
CA ASP A 41 -17.99 36.38 -2.83
C ASP A 41 -17.82 35.03 -2.08
N LEU A 42 -16.60 34.69 -1.68
CA LEU A 42 -16.30 33.49 -0.88
C LEU A 42 -16.92 33.56 0.52
N ASP A 43 -16.86 34.72 1.20
CA ASP A 43 -17.48 34.92 2.51
C ASP A 43 -19.00 34.73 2.46
N VAL A 44 -19.64 35.14 1.36
CA VAL A 44 -21.07 34.91 1.13
C VAL A 44 -21.37 33.42 0.96
N LEU A 45 -20.52 32.68 0.25
CA LEU A 45 -20.67 31.23 0.05
C LEU A 45 -20.38 30.42 1.32
N ALA A 46 -19.49 30.91 2.17
CA ALA A 46 -19.16 30.30 3.46
C ALA A 46 -20.29 30.42 4.48
N ARG A 47 -21.20 31.38 4.30
CA ARG A 47 -22.31 31.63 5.22
C ARG A 47 -23.24 30.41 5.29
N ASP A 48 -23.47 29.94 6.51
CA ASP A 48 -24.38 28.82 6.84
C ASP A 48 -23.95 27.43 6.32
N VAL A 49 -22.65 27.24 6.03
CA VAL A 49 -22.07 25.95 5.62
C VAL A 49 -20.97 25.52 6.59
N SER A 50 -20.83 24.22 6.87
CA SER A 50 -19.69 23.72 7.63
C SER A 50 -18.38 23.88 6.86
N SER A 51 -17.28 24.15 7.56
CA SER A 51 -15.94 24.30 6.95
C SER A 51 -15.55 23.09 6.09
N GLU A 52 -15.84 21.86 6.54
CA GLU A 52 -15.51 20.64 5.77
C GLU A 52 -16.24 20.57 4.44
N MET A 53 -17.55 20.88 4.43
CA MET A 53 -18.35 20.87 3.20
C MET A 53 -17.88 21.98 2.25
N LEU A 54 -17.58 23.16 2.79
CA LEU A 54 -17.08 24.29 2.02
C LEU A 54 -15.75 23.97 1.36
N VAL A 55 -14.77 23.51 2.13
CA VAL A 55 -13.42 23.16 1.64
C VAL A 55 -13.50 22.03 0.61
N THR A 56 -14.32 21.00 0.83
CA THR A 56 -14.49 19.89 -0.13
C THR A 56 -15.11 20.37 -1.44
N ALA A 57 -16.17 21.17 -1.36
CA ALA A 57 -16.82 21.73 -2.55
C ALA A 57 -15.84 22.62 -3.32
N MET A 58 -15.04 23.40 -2.59
CA MET A 58 -14.06 24.31 -3.13
C MET A 58 -12.97 23.56 -3.93
N LEU A 59 -12.27 22.62 -3.32
CA LEU A 59 -11.21 21.86 -4.00
C LEU A 59 -11.70 21.20 -5.28
N ARG A 60 -12.90 20.59 -5.24
CA ARG A 60 -13.45 19.91 -6.39
C ARG A 60 -13.88 20.87 -7.50
N ALA A 61 -14.34 22.08 -7.18
CA ALA A 61 -14.85 22.98 -8.23
C ALA A 61 -13.66 23.71 -8.89
N TYR A 62 -12.55 23.88 -8.15
CA TYR A 62 -11.30 24.41 -8.67
C TYR A 62 -10.75 23.44 -9.72
N GLN A 63 -10.75 22.13 -9.43
CA GLN A 63 -10.37 21.11 -10.41
C GLN A 63 -11.20 21.11 -11.69
N ALA A 64 -12.46 21.57 -11.62
CA ALA A 64 -13.35 21.66 -12.78
C ALA A 64 -13.29 23.02 -13.49
N ALA A 65 -12.62 24.01 -12.89
CA ALA A 65 -12.47 25.34 -13.46
C ALA A 65 -11.44 25.33 -14.62
N SER A 66 -11.49 26.36 -15.46
CA SER A 66 -10.49 26.55 -16.52
C SER A 66 -9.11 26.86 -15.93
N GLU A 67 -8.03 26.58 -16.67
CA GLU A 67 -6.65 26.86 -16.23
C GLU A 67 -6.45 28.34 -15.86
N ALA A 68 -7.06 29.26 -16.63
CA ALA A 68 -7.00 30.69 -16.34
C ALA A 68 -7.67 31.03 -14.99
N ALA A 69 -8.83 30.41 -14.69
CA ALA A 69 -9.50 30.59 -13.42
C ALA A 69 -8.72 29.95 -12.27
N GLN A 70 -8.14 28.76 -12.47
CA GLN A 70 -7.28 28.09 -11.50
C GLN A 70 -6.08 28.96 -11.12
N SER A 71 -5.34 29.44 -12.12
CA SER A 71 -4.20 30.34 -11.90
C SER A 71 -4.60 31.59 -11.13
N ARG A 72 -5.76 32.19 -11.44
CA ARG A 72 -6.26 33.37 -10.73
C ARG A 72 -6.61 33.06 -9.27
N LEU A 73 -7.17 31.88 -9.02
CA LEU A 73 -7.62 31.45 -7.70
C LEU A 73 -6.46 31.00 -6.80
N ASP A 74 -5.35 30.53 -7.35
CA ASP A 74 -4.16 30.14 -6.58
C ASP A 74 -3.55 31.30 -5.79
N ASP A 75 -3.69 32.53 -6.30
CA ASP A 75 -3.23 33.73 -5.61
C ASP A 75 -4.14 34.12 -4.43
N VAL A 76 -5.43 33.76 -4.48
CA VAL A 76 -6.46 34.27 -3.56
C VAL A 76 -6.85 33.23 -2.51
N LEU A 77 -7.09 31.98 -2.93
CA LEU A 77 -7.69 30.96 -2.08
C LEU A 77 -6.82 30.58 -0.87
N PRO A 78 -5.49 30.40 -0.97
CA PRO A 78 -4.66 30.10 0.19
C PRO A 78 -4.71 31.20 1.26
N HIS A 79 -4.67 32.46 0.83
CA HIS A 79 -4.74 33.59 1.74
C HIS A 79 -6.10 33.69 2.43
N TRP A 80 -7.18 33.55 1.66
CA TRP A 80 -8.53 33.56 2.18
C TRP A 80 -8.79 32.41 3.17
N LEU A 81 -8.30 31.20 2.86
CA LEU A 81 -8.35 30.03 3.74
C LEU A 81 -7.65 30.29 5.09
N ALA A 82 -6.50 30.96 5.07
CA ALA A 82 -5.75 31.32 6.27
C ALA A 82 -6.52 32.34 7.11
N GLN A 83 -6.99 33.43 6.50
CA GLN A 83 -7.71 34.52 7.19
C GLN A 83 -9.01 34.05 7.84
N ASN A 84 -9.76 33.18 7.15
CA ASN A 84 -11.06 32.69 7.62
C ASN A 84 -10.98 31.40 8.45
N LYS A 85 -9.78 31.00 8.89
CA LYS A 85 -9.52 29.81 9.73
C LYS A 85 -9.96 28.48 9.11
N HIS A 86 -10.14 28.43 7.79
CA HIS A 86 -10.44 27.20 7.04
C HIS A 86 -9.18 26.38 6.72
N ALA A 87 -7.99 27.00 6.76
CA ALA A 87 -6.72 26.30 6.57
C ALA A 87 -6.50 25.18 7.61
N LYS A 88 -6.96 25.37 8.86
CA LYS A 88 -6.92 24.30 9.87
C LYS A 88 -7.81 23.11 9.47
N THR A 89 -9.04 23.38 9.02
CA THR A 89 -9.93 22.32 8.54
C THR A 89 -9.34 21.58 7.33
N LEU A 90 -8.73 22.30 6.38
CA LEU A 90 -8.04 21.68 5.25
C LEU A 90 -6.88 20.77 5.70
N ARG A 91 -6.10 21.21 6.70
CA ARG A 91 -5.05 20.41 7.34
C ARG A 91 -5.64 19.17 8.01
N ASP A 92 -6.66 19.34 8.85
CA ASP A 92 -7.31 18.23 9.56
C ASP A 92 -7.86 17.21 8.55
N MET A 93 -8.50 17.67 7.47
CA MET A 93 -8.95 16.82 6.37
C MET A 93 -7.80 16.10 5.63
N ALA A 94 -6.64 16.74 5.48
CA ALA A 94 -5.45 16.12 4.90
C ALA A 94 -4.81 15.08 5.86
N VAL A 95 -4.82 15.34 7.17
CA VAL A 95 -4.36 14.42 8.23
C VAL A 95 -5.27 13.21 8.36
N GLU A 96 -6.58 13.44 8.48
CA GLU A 96 -7.64 12.43 8.60
C GLU A 96 -7.90 11.71 7.27
N GLN A 97 -7.31 12.20 6.18
CA GLN A 97 -7.39 11.64 4.83
C GLN A 97 -8.83 11.45 4.35
N SER A 98 -9.68 12.41 4.71
CA SER A 98 -11.02 12.55 4.14
C SER A 98 -10.97 13.06 2.69
N LEU A 99 -9.81 13.58 2.25
CA LEU A 99 -9.52 13.95 0.88
C LEU A 99 -9.10 12.73 0.03
N GLY A 100 -9.71 12.60 -1.14
CA GLY A 100 -9.31 11.61 -2.14
C GLY A 100 -7.88 11.84 -2.66
N PRO A 101 -7.24 10.83 -3.30
CA PRO A 101 -5.87 10.92 -3.78
C PRO A 101 -5.65 12.11 -4.73
N ASP A 102 -6.64 12.47 -5.54
CA ASP A 102 -6.56 13.56 -6.52
C ASP A 102 -6.59 14.95 -5.88
N LEU A 103 -7.19 15.08 -4.69
CA LEU A 103 -7.38 16.36 -4.01
C LEU A 103 -6.25 16.67 -3.02
N ARG A 104 -5.53 15.64 -2.56
CA ARG A 104 -4.47 15.80 -1.55
C ARG A 104 -3.29 16.66 -2.04
N PRO A 105 -2.75 16.49 -3.27
CA PRO A 105 -1.67 17.34 -3.76
C PRO A 105 -2.06 18.83 -3.77
N LEU A 106 -3.27 19.14 -4.25
CA LEU A 106 -3.81 20.49 -4.26
C LEU A 106 -3.98 21.05 -2.84
N ALA A 107 -4.51 20.24 -1.92
CA ALA A 107 -4.64 20.63 -0.52
C ALA A 107 -3.30 20.96 0.13
N LEU A 108 -2.26 20.16 -0.13
CA LEU A 108 -0.90 20.42 0.38
C LEU A 108 -0.32 21.71 -0.21
N LEU A 109 -0.51 21.95 -1.51
CA LEU A 109 -0.09 23.19 -2.16
C LEU A 109 -0.74 24.43 -1.51
N TRP A 110 -2.06 24.40 -1.31
CA TRP A 110 -2.78 25.50 -0.68
C TRP A 110 -2.42 25.68 0.80
N LEU A 111 -2.16 24.59 1.54
CA LEU A 111 -1.68 24.67 2.92
C LEU A 111 -0.30 25.33 3.00
N ALA A 112 0.64 24.93 2.12
CA ALA A 112 1.96 25.54 2.04
C ALA A 112 1.88 27.04 1.70
N ALA A 113 1.08 27.40 0.70
CA ALA A 113 0.85 28.80 0.31
C ALA A 113 0.13 29.62 1.41
N ALA A 114 -0.69 28.98 2.24
CA ALA A 114 -1.30 29.57 3.43
C ALA A 114 -0.32 29.72 4.62
N GLY A 115 0.95 29.33 4.45
CA GLY A 115 1.99 29.40 5.49
C GLY A 115 1.92 28.28 6.53
N MET A 116 1.22 27.17 6.24
CA MET A 116 1.17 26.00 7.12
C MET A 116 2.34 25.05 6.84
N ASP A 117 2.90 24.46 7.89
CA ASP A 117 3.89 23.38 7.76
C ASP A 117 3.23 22.10 7.23
N THR A 118 3.68 21.64 6.05
CA THR A 118 3.21 20.44 5.36
C THR A 118 4.14 19.24 5.51
N ILE A 119 5.31 19.38 6.15
CA ILE A 119 6.34 18.32 6.21
C ILE A 119 5.77 17.04 6.84
N GLU A 120 4.98 17.17 7.91
CA GLU A 120 4.32 16.03 8.55
C GLU A 120 3.15 15.45 7.74
N LEU A 121 2.54 16.26 6.87
CA LEU A 121 1.44 15.84 6.00
C LEU A 121 1.95 15.15 4.73
N GLU A 122 3.19 15.42 4.33
CA GLU A 122 3.88 14.75 3.22
C GLU A 122 4.37 13.35 3.61
N LYS A 123 4.63 13.13 4.91
CA LYS A 123 4.89 11.80 5.45
C LYS A 123 3.64 10.94 5.26
N GLN A 124 3.62 10.13 4.20
CA GLN A 124 2.58 9.13 4.05
C GLN A 124 2.68 8.16 5.23
N PRO A 125 1.62 7.99 6.04
CA PRO A 125 1.68 7.04 7.12
C PRO A 125 1.91 5.65 6.53
N SER A 126 2.93 4.97 7.05
CA SER A 126 3.27 3.63 6.60
C SER A 126 2.04 2.74 6.67
N LEU A 127 1.77 2.06 5.56
CA LEU A 127 0.74 1.02 5.49
C LEU A 127 1.26 -0.31 6.03
N PHE A 128 2.53 -0.39 6.44
CA PHE A 128 3.06 -1.54 7.15
C PHE A 128 2.21 -1.85 8.39
N LEU A 129 1.82 -3.12 8.52
CA LEU A 129 1.12 -3.64 9.68
C LEU A 129 2.10 -4.41 10.57
N GLU A 130 2.67 -5.50 10.07
CA GLU A 130 3.54 -6.38 10.85
C GLU A 130 4.36 -7.30 9.93
N ALA A 131 5.47 -7.83 10.44
CA ALA A 131 6.25 -8.86 9.77
C ALA A 131 6.67 -9.95 10.76
N TYR A 132 6.74 -11.17 10.26
CA TYR A 132 7.14 -12.35 11.02
C TYR A 132 8.17 -13.15 10.26
N TYR A 133 9.01 -13.83 11.01
CA TYR A 133 10.01 -14.73 10.51
C TYR A 133 10.10 -15.98 11.38
N TYR A 134 10.31 -17.11 10.73
CA TYR A 134 10.55 -18.40 11.38
C TYR A 134 11.60 -19.17 10.57
N ASP A 135 12.46 -19.90 11.26
CA ASP A 135 13.27 -20.96 10.67
C ASP A 135 13.30 -22.17 11.60
N ASP A 136 13.72 -23.29 11.03
CA ASP A 136 13.76 -24.58 11.71
C ASP A 136 15.14 -24.94 12.26
N GLU A 137 16.10 -24.01 12.19
CA GLU A 137 17.49 -24.21 12.64
C GLU A 137 17.54 -24.60 14.13
N GLY A 138 16.75 -23.93 14.98
CA GLY A 138 16.66 -24.25 16.40
C GLY A 138 16.09 -25.65 16.69
N GLN A 139 15.39 -26.28 15.75
CA GLN A 139 14.80 -27.60 15.90
C GLN A 139 15.71 -28.72 15.37
N TRP A 140 16.40 -28.47 14.25
CA TRP A 140 17.17 -29.50 13.55
C TRP A 140 18.69 -29.31 13.64
N GLY A 141 19.17 -28.21 14.21
CA GLY A 141 20.59 -27.88 14.32
C GLY A 141 21.17 -27.26 13.05
N ASP A 142 20.59 -27.59 11.89
CA ASP A 142 20.85 -26.96 10.60
C ASP A 142 19.56 -26.37 10.03
N LYS A 143 19.72 -25.23 9.35
CA LYS A 143 18.61 -24.54 8.69
C LYS A 143 18.22 -25.27 7.41
N SER A 144 17.00 -25.80 7.37
CA SER A 144 16.45 -26.51 6.20
C SER A 144 15.38 -25.68 5.49
N GLN A 145 14.49 -25.03 6.27
CA GLN A 145 13.46 -24.15 5.75
C GLN A 145 13.31 -22.91 6.61
N ALA A 146 12.92 -21.81 5.97
CA ALA A 146 12.50 -20.61 6.66
C ALA A 146 11.30 -19.98 5.98
N TYR A 147 10.59 -19.15 6.73
CA TYR A 147 9.43 -18.44 6.28
C TYR A 147 9.57 -16.98 6.69
N VAL A 148 9.26 -16.06 5.77
CA VAL A 148 9.12 -14.64 6.07
C VAL A 148 7.78 -14.17 5.56
N ALA A 149 7.01 -13.48 6.40
CA ALA A 149 5.71 -12.96 6.03
C ALA A 149 5.59 -11.51 6.43
N VAL A 150 5.06 -10.71 5.52
CA VAL A 150 4.90 -9.28 5.71
C VAL A 150 3.45 -8.91 5.42
N PHE A 151 2.91 -8.00 6.22
CA PHE A 151 1.52 -7.59 6.19
C PHE A 151 1.40 -6.08 6.08
N TRP A 152 0.41 -5.64 5.31
CA TRP A 152 0.12 -4.22 5.10
C TRP A 152 -1.37 -3.96 5.11
N TYR A 153 -1.75 -2.76 5.54
CA TYR A 153 -3.08 -2.23 5.33
C TYR A 153 -3.30 -1.93 3.84
N THR A 154 -4.41 -2.40 3.28
CA THR A 154 -4.77 -2.13 1.88
C THR A 154 -5.52 -0.83 1.70
N ASP A 155 -5.90 -0.20 2.81
CA ASP A 155 -6.56 1.10 2.84
C ASP A 155 -5.98 1.92 4.00
N ARG A 156 -5.96 3.24 3.83
CA ARG A 156 -5.37 4.10 4.85
C ARG A 156 -6.23 4.24 6.13
N ARG A 157 -7.51 3.87 6.08
CA ARG A 157 -8.37 3.74 7.27
C ARG A 157 -8.05 2.49 8.08
N LYS A 158 -7.09 1.67 7.62
CA LYS A 158 -6.59 0.48 8.30
C LYS A 158 -7.68 -0.57 8.54
N THR A 159 -8.71 -0.60 7.69
CA THR A 159 -9.87 -1.50 7.86
C THR A 159 -9.64 -2.88 7.25
N ARG A 160 -8.79 -2.95 6.23
CA ARG A 160 -8.41 -4.16 5.52
C ARG A 160 -6.89 -4.27 5.46
N ALA A 161 -6.40 -5.49 5.50
CA ALA A 161 -5.00 -5.83 5.34
C ALA A 161 -4.84 -7.00 4.35
N GLN A 162 -3.64 -7.10 3.81
CA GLN A 162 -3.18 -8.17 2.92
C GLN A 162 -1.77 -8.56 3.36
N GLY A 163 -1.38 -9.80 3.06
CA GLY A 163 -0.04 -10.30 3.37
C GLY A 163 0.67 -10.79 2.11
N PHE A 164 1.97 -10.99 2.26
CA PHE A 164 2.83 -11.67 1.31
C PHE A 164 3.80 -12.52 2.13
N ALA A 165 3.68 -13.84 2.02
CA ALA A 165 4.53 -14.80 2.71
C ALA A 165 5.42 -15.54 1.71
N PHE A 166 6.66 -15.78 2.10
CA PHE A 166 7.70 -16.42 1.31
C PHE A 166 8.16 -17.67 2.04
N LEU A 167 8.24 -18.79 1.33
CA LEU A 167 8.92 -20.00 1.76
C LEU A 167 10.33 -20.00 1.18
N LEU A 168 11.31 -20.10 2.05
CA LEU A 168 12.74 -20.19 1.73
C LEU A 168 13.21 -21.60 2.02
N ASP A 169 13.96 -22.20 1.10
CA ASP A 169 14.49 -23.56 1.26
C ASP A 169 16.02 -23.51 1.14
N TYR A 170 16.70 -24.14 2.11
CA TYR A 170 18.16 -24.14 2.23
C TYR A 170 18.78 -25.43 1.71
N ASN A 171 17.96 -26.39 1.31
CA ASN A 171 18.43 -27.63 0.71
C ASN A 171 18.71 -27.48 -0.79
N PRO A 172 19.62 -28.27 -1.37
CA PRO A 172 19.89 -28.22 -2.81
C PRO A 172 18.65 -28.57 -3.64
N PRO A 173 18.36 -27.85 -4.75
CA PRO A 173 19.17 -26.80 -5.35
C PRO A 173 18.83 -25.38 -4.86
N TRP A 174 17.94 -25.24 -3.88
CA TRP A 174 17.41 -23.95 -3.47
C TRP A 174 18.46 -23.10 -2.77
N ASP A 175 19.29 -23.69 -1.91
CA ASP A 175 20.46 -23.02 -1.31
C ASP A 175 20.13 -21.62 -0.71
N GLY A 176 18.97 -21.48 -0.07
CA GLY A 176 18.45 -20.25 0.53
C GLY A 176 17.46 -19.46 -0.34
N SER A 177 17.15 -19.96 -1.53
CA SER A 177 16.23 -19.34 -2.49
C SER A 177 14.78 -19.34 -2.02
N VAL A 178 14.01 -18.40 -2.58
CA VAL A 178 12.54 -18.43 -2.54
C VAL A 178 12.05 -19.63 -3.34
N LYS A 179 11.40 -20.55 -2.64
CA LYS A 179 10.81 -21.77 -3.19
C LYS A 179 9.36 -21.56 -3.59
N ASP A 180 8.59 -20.89 -2.74
CA ASP A 180 7.17 -20.63 -2.96
C ASP A 180 6.71 -19.35 -2.26
N VAL A 181 5.53 -18.86 -2.63
CA VAL A 181 4.90 -17.70 -2.02
C VAL A 181 3.43 -17.94 -1.72
N LEU A 182 2.92 -17.30 -0.67
CA LEU A 182 1.51 -17.28 -0.34
C LEU A 182 1.03 -15.83 -0.20
N ILE A 183 0.02 -15.47 -0.98
CA ILE A 183 -0.59 -14.14 -0.96
C ILE A 183 -2.02 -14.29 -0.42
N PRO A 184 -2.22 -14.18 0.91
CA PRO A 184 -3.55 -14.32 1.49
C PRO A 184 -4.50 -13.23 1.00
N PRO A 185 -5.81 -13.53 0.86
CA PRO A 185 -6.80 -12.55 0.42
C PRO A 185 -6.96 -11.42 1.42
N ARG A 186 -7.49 -10.28 0.96
CA ARG A 186 -7.74 -9.12 1.80
C ARG A 186 -8.75 -9.43 2.91
N ARG A 187 -8.37 -9.18 4.16
CA ARG A 187 -9.20 -9.47 5.36
C ARG A 187 -9.11 -8.32 6.36
N ALA A 188 -9.91 -8.39 7.43
CA ALA A 188 -9.72 -7.48 8.57
C ALA A 188 -8.37 -7.79 9.23
N PRO A 189 -7.56 -6.79 9.64
CA PRO A 189 -6.18 -6.98 10.11
C PRO A 189 -6.03 -8.06 11.19
N ARG A 190 -6.82 -7.97 12.27
CA ARG A 190 -6.78 -8.95 13.37
C ARG A 190 -7.12 -10.37 12.92
N ARG A 191 -8.05 -10.51 11.97
CA ARG A 191 -8.46 -11.81 11.45
C ARG A 191 -7.38 -12.40 10.56
N LEU A 192 -6.75 -11.59 9.71
CA LEU A 192 -5.65 -12.00 8.85
C LEU A 192 -4.48 -12.54 9.67
N LEU A 193 -4.01 -11.75 10.64
CA LEU A 193 -2.88 -12.13 11.50
C LEU A 193 -3.19 -13.38 12.31
N LYS A 194 -4.39 -13.48 12.89
CA LYS A 194 -4.80 -14.66 13.63
C LYS A 194 -4.81 -15.92 12.76
N GLU A 195 -5.49 -15.88 11.60
CA GLU A 195 -5.57 -17.02 10.70
C GLU A 195 -4.17 -17.47 10.26
N PHE A 196 -3.28 -16.53 9.97
CA PHE A 196 -1.90 -16.82 9.59
C PHE A 196 -1.09 -17.47 10.72
N LEU A 197 -1.09 -16.88 11.92
CA LEU A 197 -0.35 -17.39 13.07
C LEU A 197 -0.91 -18.73 13.56
N ASP A 198 -2.22 -18.95 13.46
CA ASP A 198 -2.85 -20.23 13.80
C ASP A 198 -2.37 -21.35 12.85
N ILE A 199 -2.19 -21.06 11.55
CA ILE A 199 -1.61 -22.03 10.59
C ILE A 199 -0.18 -22.39 10.99
N TRP A 200 0.68 -21.40 11.26
CA TRP A 200 2.07 -21.66 11.65
C TRP A 200 2.15 -22.44 12.95
N LYS A 201 1.37 -22.04 13.96
CA LYS A 201 1.29 -22.75 15.24
C LYS A 201 0.82 -24.19 15.08
N SER A 202 -0.12 -24.47 14.17
CA SER A 202 -0.59 -25.83 13.88
C SER A 202 0.50 -26.71 13.26
N GLY A 203 1.46 -26.10 12.56
CA GLY A 203 2.66 -26.76 12.04
C GLY A 203 3.84 -26.80 13.02
N HIS A 204 3.62 -26.52 14.31
CA HIS A 204 4.67 -26.41 15.32
C HIS A 204 5.74 -25.35 15.03
N MET A 205 5.40 -24.33 14.24
CA MET A 205 6.27 -23.20 13.96
C MET A 205 6.01 -22.08 14.97
N GLU A 206 7.08 -21.49 15.51
CA GLU A 206 7.01 -20.36 16.45
C GLU A 206 7.57 -19.08 15.79
N PRO A 207 6.73 -18.31 15.06
CA PRO A 207 7.17 -17.06 14.44
C PRO A 207 7.66 -16.03 15.44
N ALA A 208 8.80 -15.42 15.15
CA ALA A 208 9.25 -14.18 15.79
C ALA A 208 8.77 -12.97 14.98
N SER A 209 8.31 -11.93 15.67
CA SER A 209 8.08 -10.62 15.03
C SER A 209 9.42 -9.99 14.65
N ILE A 210 9.51 -9.42 13.46
CA ILE A 210 10.71 -8.77 12.95
C ILE A 210 10.42 -7.37 12.40
N SER A 211 11.46 -6.54 12.30
CA SER A 211 11.36 -5.20 11.71
C SER A 211 11.05 -5.26 10.20
N PRO A 212 10.44 -4.21 9.62
CA PRO A 212 10.25 -4.14 8.18
C PRO A 212 11.57 -4.15 7.39
N GLN A 213 12.62 -3.55 7.94
CA GLN A 213 13.96 -3.58 7.35
C GLN A 213 14.49 -5.01 7.27
N ARG A 214 14.43 -5.74 8.40
CA ARG A 214 14.91 -7.12 8.46
C ARG A 214 14.13 -8.01 7.50
N ALA A 215 12.81 -7.80 7.39
CA ALA A 215 11.98 -8.54 6.46
C ALA A 215 12.43 -8.32 5.01
N LYS A 216 12.68 -7.06 4.61
CA LYS A 216 13.22 -6.73 3.29
C LYS A 216 14.58 -7.38 3.05
N THR A 217 15.52 -7.25 4.00
CA THR A 217 16.85 -7.88 3.91
C THR A 217 16.73 -9.37 3.66
N VAL A 218 15.91 -10.09 4.43
CA VAL A 218 15.72 -11.54 4.29
C VAL A 218 15.14 -11.89 2.92
N ILE A 219 14.07 -11.21 2.49
CA ILE A 219 13.43 -11.47 1.19
C ILE A 219 14.41 -11.22 0.04
N LEU A 220 15.09 -10.06 0.02
CA LEU A 220 15.99 -9.71 -1.07
C LEU A 220 17.27 -10.57 -1.09
N THR A 221 17.72 -11.04 0.08
CA THR A 221 18.81 -12.03 0.15
C THR A 221 18.39 -13.33 -0.52
N ALA A 222 17.20 -13.85 -0.20
CA ALA A 222 16.71 -15.07 -0.82
C ALA A 222 16.52 -14.93 -2.34
N LEU A 223 16.07 -13.77 -2.83
CA LEU A 223 15.96 -13.52 -4.27
C LEU A 223 17.31 -13.44 -4.97
N ASN A 224 18.36 -12.99 -4.29
CA ASN A 224 19.72 -13.09 -4.81
C ASN A 224 20.19 -14.55 -4.83
N CYS A 225 19.84 -15.38 -3.85
CA CYS A 225 20.08 -16.82 -3.91
C CYS A 225 19.37 -17.45 -5.12
N ASN A 226 18.13 -17.07 -5.44
CA ASN A 226 17.45 -17.52 -6.67
C ASN A 226 18.29 -17.19 -7.92
N ARG A 227 18.85 -15.98 -7.98
CA ARG A 227 19.70 -15.56 -9.10
C ARG A 227 20.96 -16.41 -9.20
N GLU A 228 21.66 -16.61 -8.09
CA GLU A 228 22.90 -17.38 -8.03
C GLU A 228 22.69 -18.86 -8.37
N ALA A 229 21.57 -19.43 -7.92
CA ALA A 229 21.17 -20.80 -8.21
C ALA A 229 20.56 -20.98 -9.61
N GLU A 230 20.43 -19.90 -10.39
CA GLU A 230 19.71 -19.89 -11.68
C GLU A 230 18.29 -20.47 -11.56
N ILE A 231 17.57 -20.12 -10.49
CA ILE A 231 16.19 -20.52 -10.22
C ILE A 231 15.25 -19.34 -10.48
N ARG A 232 14.23 -19.57 -11.30
CA ARG A 232 13.21 -18.59 -11.64
C ARG A 232 12.32 -18.28 -10.43
N LEU A 233 11.67 -17.12 -10.42
CA LEU A 233 10.65 -16.80 -9.40
C LEU A 233 9.42 -17.73 -9.48
N PRO A 234 8.76 -18.02 -8.33
CA PRO A 234 7.49 -18.74 -8.31
C PRO A 234 6.41 -18.05 -9.15
N ARG A 235 5.56 -18.83 -9.83
CA ARG A 235 4.52 -18.29 -10.73
C ARG A 235 3.60 -17.27 -10.05
N ASP A 236 3.18 -17.53 -8.83
CA ASP A 236 2.25 -16.64 -8.12
C ASP A 236 2.91 -15.31 -7.78
N MET A 237 4.21 -15.32 -7.45
CA MET A 237 4.98 -14.09 -7.28
C MET A 237 5.04 -13.27 -8.58
N ILE A 238 5.24 -13.94 -9.73
CA ILE A 238 5.25 -13.28 -11.05
C ILE A 238 3.89 -12.66 -11.37
N ASN A 239 2.79 -13.39 -11.09
CA ASN A 239 1.44 -12.89 -11.32
C ASN A 239 1.14 -11.65 -10.46
N ASP A 240 1.69 -11.58 -9.26
CA ASP A 240 1.53 -10.47 -8.31
C ASP A 240 2.71 -9.49 -8.31
N ARG A 241 3.41 -9.34 -9.45
CA ARG A 241 4.53 -8.41 -9.65
C ARG A 241 4.28 -7.01 -9.07
N SER A 242 3.12 -6.40 -9.36
CA SER A 242 2.80 -5.05 -8.88
C SER A 242 2.66 -5.00 -7.36
N LEU A 243 2.20 -6.09 -6.74
CA LEU A 243 2.07 -6.18 -5.29
C LEU A 243 3.47 -6.28 -4.65
N PHE A 244 4.37 -7.07 -5.24
CA PHE A 244 5.75 -7.16 -4.79
C PHE A 244 6.45 -5.78 -4.82
N GLU A 245 6.35 -5.07 -5.94
CA GLU A 245 6.91 -3.72 -6.09
C GLU A 245 6.38 -2.76 -5.01
N GLN A 246 5.06 -2.72 -4.84
CA GLN A 246 4.41 -1.80 -3.91
C GLN A 246 4.66 -2.14 -2.44
N LEU A 247 4.78 -3.42 -2.11
CA LEU A 247 4.77 -3.87 -0.71
C LEU A 247 6.15 -4.24 -0.21
N VAL A 248 6.97 -4.94 -0.99
CA VAL A 248 8.30 -5.40 -0.58
C VAL A 248 9.36 -4.34 -0.86
N LEU A 249 9.42 -3.80 -2.08
CA LEU A 249 10.47 -2.83 -2.42
C LEU A 249 10.28 -1.47 -1.71
N SER A 250 9.06 -1.15 -1.26
CA SER A 250 8.77 0.05 -0.47
C SER A 250 9.19 -0.04 1.00
N LEU A 251 9.60 -1.22 1.47
CA LEU A 251 10.13 -1.37 2.82
C LEU A 251 11.45 -0.61 2.95
N PRO A 252 11.76 -0.08 4.15
CA PRO A 252 13.04 0.56 4.42
C PRO A 252 14.20 -0.45 4.34
N ASP A 253 15.38 0.03 3.95
CA ASP A 253 16.60 -0.78 3.90
C ASP A 253 17.35 -0.78 5.24
N GLU A 254 18.04 -1.89 5.51
CA GLU A 254 19.15 -2.03 6.44
C GLU A 254 20.49 -1.83 5.69
N PRO A 255 21.61 -1.58 6.39
CA PRO A 255 22.92 -1.43 5.75
C PRO A 255 23.32 -2.62 4.85
N ASP A 256 22.89 -3.83 5.24
CA ASP A 256 23.20 -5.08 4.55
C ASP A 256 22.09 -5.51 3.57
N THR A 257 21.05 -4.69 3.35
CA THR A 257 19.99 -5.05 2.40
C THR A 257 20.56 -5.09 0.98
N PRO A 258 20.46 -6.24 0.27
CA PRO A 258 20.98 -6.32 -1.08
C PRO A 258 20.24 -5.39 -2.04
N ALA A 259 20.97 -4.82 -3.01
CA ALA A 259 20.35 -4.09 -4.10
C ALA A 259 19.49 -5.02 -4.95
N PHE A 260 18.23 -4.66 -5.13
CA PHE A 260 17.29 -5.40 -5.97
C PHE A 260 16.25 -4.44 -6.55
N THR A 261 16.09 -4.45 -7.87
CA THR A 261 15.20 -3.56 -8.62
C THR A 261 14.07 -4.34 -9.30
N MET A 262 13.14 -3.64 -9.95
CA MET A 262 12.14 -4.32 -10.77
C MET A 262 12.71 -4.90 -12.07
N GLU A 263 13.85 -4.40 -12.55
CA GLU A 263 14.56 -5.01 -13.69
C GLU A 263 15.12 -6.39 -13.30
N ASP A 264 15.68 -6.47 -12.09
CA ASP A 264 16.11 -7.74 -11.49
C ASP A 264 14.96 -8.73 -11.32
N PHE A 265 13.81 -8.24 -10.85
CA PHE A 265 12.58 -9.04 -10.74
C PHE A 265 12.19 -9.60 -12.11
N ASP A 266 12.11 -8.75 -13.13
CA ASP A 266 11.69 -9.14 -14.47
C ASP A 266 12.65 -10.12 -15.12
N PHE A 267 13.95 -9.96 -14.85
CA PHE A 267 14.97 -10.92 -15.25
C PHE A 267 14.73 -12.30 -14.62
N LEU A 268 14.61 -12.39 -13.29
CA LEU A 268 14.35 -13.65 -12.57
C LEU A 268 12.97 -14.23 -12.88
N ALA A 269 12.01 -13.40 -13.29
CA ALA A 269 10.71 -13.86 -13.74
C ALA A 269 10.77 -14.55 -15.10
N GLN A 270 11.89 -14.51 -15.84
CA GLN A 270 12.02 -15.10 -17.18
C GLN A 270 13.16 -16.10 -17.30
N HIS A 271 14.18 -15.99 -16.45
CA HIS A 271 15.41 -16.76 -16.53
C HIS A 271 15.55 -17.77 -15.38
N GLY A 272 16.22 -18.88 -15.65
CA GLY A 272 16.45 -19.96 -14.68
C GLY A 272 15.49 -21.15 -14.78
N GLU A 273 15.74 -22.17 -13.97
CA GLU A 273 14.88 -23.33 -13.84
C GLU A 273 13.59 -22.97 -13.07
N ARG A 274 12.46 -23.49 -13.54
CA ARG A 274 11.16 -23.20 -12.93
C ARG A 274 11.03 -23.92 -11.57
N PRO A 275 10.61 -23.22 -10.49
CA PRO A 275 10.36 -23.85 -9.20
C PRO A 275 9.46 -25.08 -9.30
N GLU A 276 8.42 -25.03 -10.14
CA GLU A 276 7.48 -26.14 -10.31
C GLU A 276 8.15 -27.40 -10.89
N LYS A 277 9.18 -27.23 -11.74
CA LYS A 277 9.95 -28.34 -12.29
C LYS A 277 10.88 -28.95 -11.22
N ILE A 278 11.49 -28.11 -10.40
CA ILE A 278 12.34 -28.55 -9.28
C ILE A 278 11.49 -29.33 -8.28
N VAL A 279 10.36 -28.76 -7.84
CA VAL A 279 9.42 -29.40 -6.92
C VAL A 279 8.90 -30.73 -7.48
N HIS A 280 8.54 -30.79 -8.76
CA HIS A 280 8.11 -32.05 -9.39
C HIS A 280 9.22 -33.11 -9.35
N THR A 281 10.47 -32.70 -9.57
CA THR A 281 11.63 -33.58 -9.50
C THR A 281 11.84 -34.09 -8.08
N GLU A 282 11.76 -33.22 -7.09
CA GLU A 282 11.85 -33.58 -5.67
C GLU A 282 10.77 -34.57 -5.24
N GLN A 283 9.51 -34.33 -5.62
CA GLN A 283 8.40 -35.23 -5.32
C GLN A 283 8.54 -36.60 -5.98
N THR A 284 9.17 -36.66 -7.16
CA THR A 284 9.29 -37.89 -7.94
C THR A 284 10.52 -38.71 -7.55
N LEU A 285 11.65 -38.03 -7.30
CA LEU A 285 12.97 -38.64 -7.12
C LEU A 285 13.49 -38.56 -5.68
N GLY A 286 12.83 -37.81 -4.80
CA GLY A 286 13.28 -37.49 -3.46
C GLY A 286 13.96 -36.13 -3.36
N HIS A 287 14.04 -35.61 -2.13
CA HIS A 287 14.68 -34.34 -1.82
C HIS A 287 16.18 -34.52 -1.69
N ARG A 288 16.97 -33.53 -2.09
CA ARG A 288 18.41 -33.53 -1.81
C ARG A 288 18.65 -32.83 -0.48
N ILE A 289 19.61 -33.31 0.29
CA ILE A 289 20.11 -32.62 1.47
C ILE A 289 21.63 -32.50 1.37
N ARG A 290 22.20 -31.48 2.00
CA ARG A 290 23.65 -31.33 2.13
C ARG A 290 24.07 -31.86 3.50
N LEU A 291 25.00 -32.82 3.50
CA LEU A 291 25.56 -33.40 4.71
C LEU A 291 26.67 -32.49 5.28
N GLU A 292 27.03 -32.69 6.55
CA GLU A 292 28.12 -31.94 7.22
C GLU A 292 29.46 -31.97 6.44
N ASN A 293 29.71 -33.03 5.67
CA ASN A 293 30.91 -33.17 4.85
C ASN A 293 30.82 -32.47 3.48
N GLY A 294 29.76 -31.68 3.24
CA GLY A 294 29.48 -30.97 2.01
C GLY A 294 28.94 -31.82 0.86
N LYS A 295 28.80 -33.15 1.05
CA LYS A 295 28.23 -34.03 0.01
C LYS A 295 26.72 -33.95 0.00
N GLU A 296 26.13 -34.12 -1.17
CA GLU A 296 24.68 -34.21 -1.33
C GLU A 296 24.21 -35.65 -1.20
N ALA A 297 23.09 -35.86 -0.51
CA ALA A 297 22.39 -37.13 -0.42
C ALA A 297 20.94 -36.96 -0.87
N VAL A 298 20.38 -37.97 -1.53
CA VAL A 298 18.96 -38.00 -1.91
C VAL A 298 18.17 -38.76 -0.84
N ILE A 299 17.16 -38.10 -0.28
CA ILE A 299 16.18 -38.66 0.64
C ILE A 299 14.88 -38.88 -0.12
N VAL A 300 14.48 -40.14 -0.26
CA VAL A 300 13.20 -40.52 -0.85
C VAL A 300 12.20 -40.74 0.27
N ASP A 301 11.23 -39.83 0.47
CA ASP A 301 10.12 -40.10 1.37
C ASP A 301 9.12 -41.04 0.68
N LEU A 302 9.02 -42.27 1.18
CA LEU A 302 8.11 -43.28 0.65
C LEU A 302 6.62 -42.95 0.94
N ARG A 303 6.33 -41.91 1.73
CA ARG A 303 4.97 -41.47 2.06
C ARG A 303 4.32 -40.57 1.01
N ASP A 304 5.09 -39.83 0.21
CA ASP A 304 4.56 -38.87 -0.79
C ASP A 304 3.96 -39.53 -2.04
N ARG A 305 4.24 -40.80 -2.30
CA ARG A 305 3.66 -41.55 -3.42
C ARG A 305 2.13 -41.76 -3.32
N LYS A 306 1.51 -41.50 -2.17
CA LYS A 306 0.06 -41.72 -1.95
C LYS A 306 -0.80 -40.46 -2.01
N ASN A 307 -0.24 -39.26 -2.09
CA ASN A 307 -0.97 -37.98 -2.09
C ASN A 307 -0.90 -37.26 -3.47
N GLN A 308 -1.06 -38.01 -4.57
CA GLN A 308 -1.08 -37.41 -5.92
C GLN A 308 -2.38 -36.64 -6.28
N ASP A 309 -3.32 -36.47 -5.34
CA ASP A 309 -4.66 -35.93 -5.63
C ASP A 309 -4.89 -34.47 -5.17
N TRP A 310 -3.84 -33.69 -4.86
CA TRP A 310 -4.00 -32.27 -4.51
C TRP A 310 -3.14 -31.34 -5.38
N TRP A 311 -3.58 -31.16 -6.63
CA TRP A 311 -3.36 -29.96 -7.45
C TRP A 311 -4.56 -29.74 -8.39
#